data_AF-A0A1V5KES9-F1
#
_entry.id   AF-A0A1V5KES9-F1
#
_cell.length_a   1.000
_cell.length_b   1.000
_cell.length_c   1.000
_cell.angle_alpha   90.00
_cell.angle_beta   90.00
_cell.angle_gamma   90.00
#
_symmetry.space_group_name_H-M   'P 1'
#
loop_
_entity.id
_entity.type
_entity.pdbx_description
1 polymer ?
#
loop_
_entity_poly.entity_id
_entity_poly.type
_entity_poly.pdbx_seq_one_letter_code
_entity_poly.pdbx_strand_id
1 'polypeptide(L)'
;MGIKARAAKLGTTQRSAVHCSSLTDNNEAFMAGQAAVKAAVEGHTDMMVTLVRGEGDTYKCETGLAPLGEIANGVKLLPKNWIGDDGVSMNHSFVRYAQPLIQGEVEVPFAHGLPVFAKLRAKRIEKLLPSHELG
;
A
#
# COMPACT_ATOMS: atom_id res chain seq x y z
N MET A 1 29.33 12.08 22.88
CA MET A 1 28.99 13.30 22.11
C MET A 1 28.34 14.42 22.95
N GLY A 2 27.84 14.21 24.18
CA GLY A 2 27.36 15.33 25.02
C GLY A 2 26.14 16.09 24.49
N ILE A 3 25.47 15.58 23.45
CA ILE A 3 24.34 16.21 22.78
C ILE A 3 23.05 15.77 23.46
N LYS A 4 22.19 16.73 23.80
CA LYS A 4 20.82 16.46 24.26
C LYS A 4 19.96 16.05 23.06
N ALA A 5 19.39 14.84 23.11
CA ALA A 5 18.56 14.30 22.04
C ALA A 5 17.13 13.99 22.52
N ARG A 6 16.19 13.91 21.57
CA ARG A 6 14.83 13.36 21.76
C ARG A 6 14.53 12.37 20.63
N ALA A 7 13.74 11.35 20.93
CA ALA A 7 13.30 10.35 19.96
C ALA A 7 11.78 10.19 20.01
N ALA A 8 11.18 9.94 18.85
CA ALA A 8 9.77 9.56 18.71
C ALA A 8 9.71 8.32 17.83
N LYS A 9 8.86 7.36 18.20
CA LYS A 9 8.62 6.13 17.43
C LYS A 9 7.19 6.15 16.91
N LEU A 10 7.05 6.27 15.60
CA LEU A 10 5.74 6.19 14.96
C LEU A 10 5.28 4.73 14.88
N GLY A 11 3.98 4.50 15.04
CA GLY A 11 3.38 3.16 15.08
C GLY A 11 2.15 3.08 14.21
N THR A 12 0.96 3.12 14.80
CA THR A 12 -0.29 3.22 14.05
C THR A 12 -0.39 4.54 13.29
N THR A 13 0.13 5.62 13.88
CA THR A 13 0.12 6.96 13.26
C THR A 13 0.72 6.97 11.85
N GLN A 14 1.89 6.37 11.64
CA GLN A 14 2.51 6.30 10.29
C GLN A 14 1.70 5.47 9.28
N ARG A 15 0.89 4.49 9.72
CA ARG A 15 0.12 3.60 8.84
C ARG A 15 -1.34 4.04 8.65
N SER A 16 -1.79 5.04 9.41
CA SER A 16 -3.16 5.55 9.37
C SER A 16 -3.19 7.06 9.12
N ALA A 17 -2.09 7.63 8.64
CA ALA A 17 -1.98 9.04 8.29
C ALA A 17 -2.60 9.35 6.92
N VAL A 18 -3.88 9.02 6.74
CA VAL A 18 -4.62 9.25 5.48
C VAL A 18 -4.65 10.73 5.11
N HIS A 19 -4.56 11.64 6.08
CA HIS A 19 -4.46 13.07 5.88
C HIS A 19 -3.17 13.52 5.17
N CYS A 20 -2.17 12.65 5.06
CA CYS A 20 -0.93 12.91 4.35
C CYS A 20 -0.50 11.69 3.51
N SER A 21 -1.45 10.88 3.03
CA SER A 21 -1.12 9.75 2.16
C SER A 21 -0.74 10.24 0.76
N SER A 22 0.00 9.41 0.04
CA SER A 22 0.33 9.69 -1.36
C SER A 22 -0.89 9.52 -2.24
N LEU A 23 -1.08 10.45 -3.16
CA LEU A 23 -2.10 10.31 -4.20
C LEU A 23 -1.81 9.10 -5.11
N THR A 24 -0.54 8.86 -5.44
CA THR A 24 -0.12 7.66 -6.19
C THR A 24 -0.56 6.38 -5.48
N ASP A 25 -0.25 6.22 -4.19
CA ASP A 25 -0.65 5.04 -3.41
C ASP A 25 -2.18 4.85 -3.39
N ASN A 26 -2.94 5.93 -3.17
CA ASN A 26 -4.40 5.89 -3.20
C ASN A 26 -4.96 5.43 -4.56
N ASN A 27 -4.42 5.98 -5.66
CA ASN A 27 -4.85 5.64 -7.02
C ASN A 27 -4.53 4.18 -7.36
N GLU A 28 -3.33 3.72 -7.01
CA GLU A 28 -2.89 2.34 -7.26
C GLU A 28 -3.69 1.33 -6.42
N ALA A 29 -3.99 1.64 -5.16
CA ALA A 29 -4.84 0.81 -4.31
C ALA A 29 -6.26 0.66 -4.88
N PHE A 30 -6.85 1.76 -5.38
CA PHE A 30 -8.15 1.72 -6.04
C PHE A 30 -8.12 0.89 -7.33
N MET A 31 -7.10 1.13 -8.15
CA MET A 31 -6.89 0.40 -9.41
C MET A 31 -6.75 -1.12 -9.16
N ALA A 32 -6.00 -1.52 -8.14
CA ALA A 32 -5.84 -2.93 -7.77
C ALA A 32 -7.17 -3.58 -7.38
N GLY A 33 -7.99 -2.91 -6.56
CA GLY A 33 -9.32 -3.39 -6.18
C GLY A 33 -10.26 -3.52 -7.38
N GLN A 34 -10.25 -2.54 -8.29
CA GLN A 34 -11.05 -2.58 -9.51
C GLN A 34 -10.64 -3.75 -10.42
N ALA A 35 -9.33 -3.97 -10.61
CA ALA A 35 -8.82 -5.08 -11.42
C ALA A 35 -9.16 -6.44 -10.81
N ALA A 36 -9.13 -6.57 -9.48
CA ALA A 36 -9.48 -7.82 -8.80
C ALA A 36 -10.94 -8.22 -9.07
N VAL A 37 -11.87 -7.27 -9.01
CA VAL A 37 -13.29 -7.52 -9.31
C VAL A 37 -13.47 -7.91 -10.78
N LYS A 38 -12.83 -7.20 -11.71
CA LYS A 38 -12.90 -7.53 -13.15
C LYS A 38 -12.40 -8.95 -13.41
N ALA A 39 -11.22 -9.30 -12.89
CA ALA A 39 -10.63 -10.62 -13.05
C ALA A 39 -11.54 -11.73 -12.50
N ALA A 40 -12.13 -11.52 -11.31
CA ALA A 40 -13.05 -12.48 -10.72
C ALA A 40 -14.33 -12.67 -11.57
N VAL A 41 -14.88 -11.59 -12.12
CA VAL A 41 -16.05 -11.65 -13.02
C VAL A 41 -15.72 -12.35 -14.34
N GLU A 42 -14.50 -12.19 -14.85
CA GLU A 42 -13.98 -12.88 -16.03
C GLU A 42 -13.66 -14.37 -15.77
N GLY A 43 -13.82 -14.84 -14.53
CA GLY A 43 -13.66 -16.25 -14.16
C GLY A 43 -12.25 -16.63 -13.69
N HIS A 44 -11.36 -15.66 -13.46
CA HIS A 44 -10.06 -15.93 -12.86
C HIS A 44 -10.21 -16.26 -11.36
N THR A 45 -9.57 -17.35 -10.93
CA THR A 45 -9.49 -17.80 -9.53
C THR A 45 -8.04 -18.02 -9.13
N ASP A 46 -7.76 -18.01 -7.83
CA ASP A 46 -6.44 -18.25 -7.24
C ASP A 46 -5.33 -17.29 -7.73
N MET A 47 -5.72 -16.06 -8.06
CA MET A 47 -4.83 -15.00 -8.53
C MET A 47 -4.74 -13.83 -7.54
N MET A 48 -3.58 -13.18 -7.51
CA MET A 48 -3.37 -11.87 -6.90
C MET A 48 -3.19 -10.81 -7.98
N VAL A 49 -3.78 -9.64 -7.78
CA VAL A 49 -3.48 -8.46 -8.61
C VAL A 49 -2.12 -7.91 -8.24
N THR A 50 -1.26 -7.72 -9.24
CA THR A 50 0.07 -7.12 -9.09
C THR A 50 0.09 -5.71 -9.65
N LEU A 51 0.86 -4.82 -9.02
CA LEU A 51 1.17 -3.50 -9.56
C LEU A 51 2.51 -3.58 -10.31
N VAL A 52 2.45 -3.37 -11.63
CA VAL A 52 3.58 -3.50 -12.55
C VAL A 52 4.02 -2.11 -12.98
N ARG A 53 5.26 -1.76 -12.65
CA ARG A 53 5.87 -0.51 -13.08
C ARG A 53 6.18 -0.58 -14.58
N GLY A 54 5.66 0.37 -15.35
CA GLY A 54 5.94 0.51 -16.78
C GLY A 54 7.37 0.96 -17.07
N GLU A 55 7.82 0.72 -18.30
CA GLU A 55 9.13 1.13 -18.77
C GLU A 55 9.19 2.63 -19.12
N GLY A 56 10.40 3.20 -19.04
CA GLY A 56 10.68 4.60 -19.42
C GLY A 56 11.01 5.53 -18.24
N ASP A 57 11.16 6.81 -18.55
CA ASP A 57 11.56 7.83 -17.58
C ASP A 57 10.40 8.40 -16.78
N THR A 58 9.18 8.33 -17.32
CA THR A 58 7.95 8.74 -16.62
C THR A 58 7.36 7.56 -15.88
N TYR A 59 7.12 7.71 -14.57
CA TYR A 59 6.48 6.66 -13.77
C TYR A 59 5.06 6.36 -14.28
N LYS A 60 4.82 5.08 -14.56
CA LYS A 60 3.51 4.51 -14.88
C LYS A 60 3.35 3.20 -14.13
N CYS A 61 2.12 2.88 -13.76
CA CYS A 61 1.77 1.67 -13.06
C CYS A 61 0.54 1.05 -13.74
N GLU A 62 0.61 -0.25 -14.02
CA GLU A 62 -0.47 -1.04 -14.60
C GLU A 62 -0.75 -2.26 -13.71
N THR A 63 -1.93 -2.85 -13.84
CA THR A 63 -2.28 -4.07 -13.12
C THR A 63 -1.97 -5.32 -13.92
N GLY A 64 -1.41 -6.32 -13.26
CA GLY A 64 -1.26 -7.69 -13.76
C GLY A 64 -1.93 -8.71 -12.84
N LEU A 65 -1.89 -9.98 -13.24
CA LEU A 65 -2.33 -11.10 -12.42
C LEU A 65 -1.17 -12.08 -12.23
N ALA A 66 -0.98 -12.54 -11.00
CA ALA A 66 -0.01 -13.58 -10.66
C ALA A 66 -0.68 -14.71 -9.85
N PRO A 67 -0.34 -15.99 -10.08
CA PRO A 67 -0.87 -17.09 -9.29
C PRO A 67 -0.49 -16.98 -7.82
N LEU A 68 -1.44 -17.18 -6.90
CA LEU A 68 -1.18 -17.10 -5.46
C LEU A 68 -0.08 -18.07 -4.99
N GLY A 69 0.00 -19.26 -5.61
CA GLY A 69 1.02 -20.26 -5.30
C GLY A 69 2.46 -19.77 -5.56
N GLU A 70 2.67 -18.87 -6.51
CA GLU A 70 3.98 -18.29 -6.81
C GLU A 70 4.32 -17.13 -5.84
N ILE A 71 3.30 -16.40 -5.38
CA ILE A 71 3.48 -15.25 -4.49
C ILE A 71 3.79 -15.66 -3.05
N ALA A 72 3.24 -16.79 -2.57
CA ALA A 72 3.32 -17.19 -1.16
C ALA A 72 4.75 -17.28 -0.59
N ASN A 73 5.75 -17.54 -1.45
CA ASN A 73 7.16 -17.64 -1.05
C ASN A 73 8.03 -16.48 -1.58
N GLY A 74 7.44 -15.52 -2.28
CA GLY A 74 8.15 -14.38 -2.87
C GLY A 74 8.35 -13.24 -1.87
N VAL A 75 9.60 -12.89 -1.56
CA VAL A 75 9.91 -11.71 -0.76
C VAL A 75 10.64 -10.68 -1.63
N LYS A 76 10.09 -9.47 -1.73
CA LYS A 76 10.77 -8.35 -2.37
C LYS A 76 11.78 -7.73 -1.40
N LEU A 77 13.03 -8.20 -1.47
CA LEU A 77 14.12 -7.65 -0.68
C LEU A 77 14.57 -6.29 -1.21
N LEU A 78 14.97 -5.41 -0.29
CA LEU A 78 15.67 -4.18 -0.64
C LEU A 78 17.05 -4.55 -1.22
N PRO A 79 17.40 -4.10 -2.44
CA PRO A 79 18.71 -4.38 -3.00
C PRO A 79 19.82 -3.80 -2.13
N LYS A 80 20.84 -4.60 -1.82
CA LYS A 80 21.98 -4.14 -0.97
C LYS A 80 22.70 -2.94 -1.56
N ASN A 81 22.80 -2.88 -2.88
CA ASN A 81 23.39 -1.77 -3.62
C ASN A 81 22.55 -0.49 -3.59
N TRP A 82 21.42 -0.46 -2.90
CA TRP A 82 20.67 0.77 -2.64
C TRP A 82 21.05 1.44 -1.31
N ILE A 83 21.72 0.69 -0.42
CA ILE A 83 22.26 1.21 0.84
C ILE A 83 23.58 1.90 0.50
N GLY A 84 23.78 3.11 1.04
CA GLY A 84 25.00 3.89 0.85
C GLY A 84 26.21 3.24 1.52
N ASP A 85 27.41 3.71 1.14
CA ASP A 85 28.67 3.19 1.67
C ASP A 85 28.83 3.41 3.19
N ASP A 86 28.08 4.36 3.76
CA ASP A 86 28.01 4.62 5.20
C ASP A 86 27.16 3.57 5.97
N GLY A 87 26.49 2.67 5.26
CA GLY A 87 25.66 1.59 5.80
C GLY A 87 24.32 2.05 6.41
N VAL A 88 23.97 3.33 6.34
CA VAL A 88 22.77 3.89 6.99
C VAL A 88 21.94 4.79 6.07
N SER A 89 22.56 5.38 5.06
CA SER A 89 21.87 6.22 4.06
C SER A 89 21.33 5.38 2.91
N MET A 90 20.35 5.92 2.18
CA MET A 90 19.85 5.35 0.94
C MET A 90 20.37 6.16 -0.25
N ASN A 91 20.78 5.48 -1.32
CA ASN A 91 21.36 6.14 -2.49
C ASN A 91 20.32 6.55 -3.55
N HIS A 92 20.81 7.12 -4.65
CA HIS A 92 19.98 7.61 -5.75
C HIS A 92 19.09 6.53 -6.39
N SER A 93 19.52 5.26 -6.41
CA SER A 93 18.70 4.16 -6.94
C SER A 93 17.44 3.93 -6.12
N PHE A 94 17.54 4.00 -4.78
CA PHE A 94 16.37 3.96 -3.92
C PHE A 94 15.48 5.18 -4.10
N VAL A 95 16.07 6.38 -4.17
CA VAL A 95 15.30 7.61 -4.39
C VAL A 95 14.50 7.52 -5.69
N ARG A 96 15.13 7.11 -6.80
CA ARG A 96 14.45 6.89 -8.09
C ARG A 96 13.31 5.88 -7.99
N TYR A 97 13.46 4.83 -7.18
CA TYR A 97 12.42 3.83 -6.97
C TYR A 97 11.25 4.36 -6.12
N ALA A 98 11.56 4.97 -4.98
CA ALA A 98 10.60 5.35 -3.95
C ALA A 98 9.90 6.68 -4.23
N GLN A 99 10.60 7.65 -4.82
CA GLN A 99 10.09 9.00 -5.04
C GLN A 99 8.75 9.02 -5.79
N PRO A 100 8.55 8.26 -6.89
CA PRO A 100 7.25 8.21 -7.58
C PRO A 100 6.09 7.68 -6.71
N LEU A 101 6.39 6.76 -5.78
CA LEU A 101 5.40 6.11 -4.93
C LEU A 101 4.82 7.04 -3.86
N ILE A 102 5.48 8.17 -3.61
CA ILE A 102 5.05 9.17 -2.63
C ILE A 102 4.54 10.45 -3.30
N GLN A 103 4.41 10.49 -4.63
CA GLN A 103 4.00 11.70 -5.33
C GLN A 103 2.52 12.00 -5.18
N GLY A 104 2.22 13.30 -5.26
CA GLY A 104 0.89 13.88 -5.22
C GLY A 104 0.26 13.83 -3.83
N GLU A 105 -0.60 14.81 -3.60
CA GLU A 105 -1.29 15.03 -2.34
C GLU A 105 -2.76 14.62 -2.46
N VAL A 106 -3.30 14.11 -1.36
CA VAL A 106 -4.72 13.73 -1.28
C VAL A 106 -5.52 14.89 -0.68
N GLU A 107 -6.65 15.21 -1.29
CA GLU A 107 -7.59 16.15 -0.70
C GLU A 107 -8.44 15.42 0.34
N VAL A 108 -8.30 15.82 1.61
CA VAL A 108 -9.09 15.26 2.70
C VAL A 108 -10.15 16.28 3.09
N PRO A 109 -11.45 15.93 3.09
CA PRO A 109 -12.49 16.84 3.55
C PRO A 109 -12.39 17.06 5.05
N PHE A 110 -12.59 18.29 5.51
CA PHE A 110 -12.59 18.66 6.93
C PHE A 110 -13.93 19.29 7.34
N ALA A 111 -14.37 19.00 8.56
CA ALA A 111 -15.49 19.66 9.22
C ALA A 111 -15.11 19.95 10.67
N HIS A 112 -15.33 21.18 11.14
CA HIS A 112 -14.98 21.62 12.50
C HIS A 112 -13.51 21.33 12.89
N GLY A 113 -12.58 21.43 11.93
CA GLY A 113 -11.15 21.20 12.16
C GLY A 113 -10.69 19.74 12.21
N LEU A 114 -11.58 18.78 11.89
CA LEU A 114 -11.25 17.35 11.86
C LEU A 114 -11.51 16.72 10.48
N PRO A 115 -10.70 15.73 10.05
CA PRO A 115 -10.97 14.97 8.83
C PRO A 115 -12.33 14.27 8.88
N VAL A 116 -13.06 14.33 7.78
CA VAL A 116 -14.35 13.64 7.62
C VAL A 116 -14.09 12.28 6.97
N PHE A 117 -14.10 11.22 7.78
CA PHE A 117 -13.93 9.85 7.31
C PHE A 117 -15.27 9.16 7.00
N ALA A 118 -15.23 8.22 6.05
CA ALA A 118 -16.39 7.40 5.69
C ALA A 118 -16.88 6.58 6.89
N LYS A 119 -18.21 6.58 7.11
CA LYS A 119 -18.89 5.74 8.11
C LYS A 119 -19.75 4.72 7.39
N LEU A 120 -19.31 3.47 7.41
CA LEU A 120 -20.07 2.37 6.84
C LEU A 120 -21.21 1.97 7.79
N ARG A 121 -22.40 1.67 7.24
CA ARG A 121 -23.57 1.22 8.04
C ARG A 121 -23.33 -0.12 8.75
N ALA A 122 -22.41 -0.94 8.22
CA ALA A 122 -22.05 -2.26 8.74
C ALA A 122 -23.29 -3.13 9.09
N LYS A 123 -24.32 -3.10 8.23
CA LYS A 123 -25.56 -3.86 8.41
C LYS A 123 -25.21 -5.36 8.41
N ARG A 124 -25.46 -6.02 9.54
CA ARG A 124 -25.26 -7.47 9.66
C ARG A 124 -26.30 -8.21 8.82
N ILE A 125 -25.87 -9.31 8.22
CA ILE A 125 -26.75 -10.26 7.53
C ILE A 125 -27.19 -11.37 8.49
N GLU A 126 -28.32 -11.98 8.20
CA GLU A 126 -28.81 -13.15 8.94
C GLU A 126 -27.82 -14.31 8.82
N LYS A 127 -27.60 -15.03 9.92
CA LYS A 127 -26.72 -16.20 9.91
C LYS A 127 -27.45 -17.38 9.30
N LEU A 128 -26.88 -17.96 8.26
CA LEU A 128 -27.41 -19.18 7.63
C LEU A 128 -26.76 -20.47 8.14
N LEU A 129 -25.60 -20.36 8.80
CA LEU A 129 -24.83 -21.50 9.31
C LEU A 129 -24.65 -21.39 10.84
N PRO A 130 -24.52 -22.53 11.55
CA PRO A 130 -24.19 -22.55 12.98
C PRO A 130 -22.86 -21.85 13.29
N SER A 131 -22.64 -21.51 14.56
CA SER A 131 -21.35 -20.99 15.02
C SER A 131 -20.25 -22.03 14.77
N HIS A 132 -19.13 -21.57 14.20
CA HIS A 132 -17.94 -22.39 14.05
C HIS A 132 -17.18 -22.45 15.39
N GLU A 133 -17.01 -23.65 15.95
CA GLU A 133 -16.13 -23.89 17.10
C GLU A 133 -14.74 -24.26 16.56
N LEU A 134 -13.73 -23.45 16.93
CA LEU A 134 -12.33 -23.77 16.66
C LEU A 134 -11.92 -24.88 17.63
N GLY A 135 -11.72 -26.09 17.10
CA GLY A 135 -11.13 -27.22 17.83
C GLY A 135 -9.64 -27.07 18.07
#